data_AF-A0A7X9GXC5-F1
#
_entry.id   AF-A0A7X9GXC5-F1
#
_cell.length_a   1.000
_cell.length_b   1.000
_cell.length_c   1.000
_cell.angle_alpha   90.00
_cell.angle_beta   90.00
_cell.angle_gamma   90.00
#
_symmetry.space_group_name_H-M   'P 1'
#
loop_
_entity.id
_entity.type
_entity.pdbx_description
1 polymer ?
#
loop_
_entity_poly.entity_id
_entity_poly.type
_entity_poly.pdbx_seq_one_letter_code
_entity_poly.pdbx_strand_id
1 'polypeptide(L)'
;GPATVIRAIAAGKVAAANIDEYLGYHHIIETDVKIPEPRLADRIPCGRVNMKERDALDRIKDFDLVECQMTDEEALQESQRCLRCDHFGFGVFKGGRSLRW
;
A
#
# COMPACT_ATOMS: atom_id res chain seq x y z
N GLY A 1 12.42 2.69 3.88
CA GLY A 1 11.44 1.67 4.30
C GLY A 1 10.03 2.23 4.25
N PRO A 2 8.99 1.44 4.52
CA PRO A 2 7.58 1.88 4.39
C PRO A 2 7.27 3.12 5.23
N ALA A 3 7.94 3.30 6.38
CA ALA A 3 7.77 4.46 7.25
C ALA A 3 8.04 5.81 6.56
N THR A 4 8.98 5.87 5.61
CA THR A 4 9.32 7.12 4.91
C THR A 4 8.15 7.60 4.06
N VAL A 5 7.54 6.68 3.30
CA VAL A 5 6.40 6.97 2.42
C VAL A 5 5.16 7.33 3.24
N ILE A 6 4.88 6.57 4.30
CA ILE A 6 3.75 6.84 5.20
C ILE A 6 3.85 8.25 5.80
N ARG A 7 5.05 8.66 6.25
CA ARG A 7 5.29 10.00 6.80
C ARG A 7 5.15 11.10 5.75
N ALA A 8 5.65 10.87 4.53
CA ALA A 8 5.52 11.83 3.44
C ALA A 8 4.05 12.10 3.10
N ILE A 9 3.23 11.04 3.01
CA ILE A 9 1.79 11.18 2.77
C ILE A 9 1.12 11.93 3.93
N ALA A 10 1.40 11.56 5.18
CA ALA A 10 0.84 12.23 6.35
C ALA A 10 1.19 13.73 6.40
N ALA A 11 2.45 14.09 6.09
CA ALA A 11 2.88 15.47 6.02
C ALA A 11 2.16 16.23 4.89
N GLY A 12 1.95 15.59 3.73
CA GLY A 12 1.18 16.14 2.63
C GLY A 12 -0.26 16.48 3.02
N LYS A 13 -0.93 15.61 3.78
CA LYS A 13 -2.29 15.89 4.31
C LYS A 13 -2.32 17.13 5.20
N VAL A 14 -1.38 17.22 6.15
CA VAL A 14 -1.26 18.38 7.05
C VAL A 14 -0.99 19.66 6.26
N ALA A 15 -0.11 19.60 5.26
CA ALA A 15 0.18 20.75 4.41
C ALA A 15 -1.06 21.21 3.63
N ALA A 16 -1.80 20.28 3.03
CA ALA A 16 -3.02 20.60 2.29
C ALA A 16 -4.07 21.26 3.19
N ALA A 17 -4.33 20.73 4.39
CA ALA A 17 -5.26 21.31 5.35
C ALA A 17 -4.83 22.71 5.82
N ASN A 18 -3.54 22.93 6.04
CA ASN A 18 -3.02 24.24 6.43
C ASN A 18 -3.17 25.28 5.30
N ILE A 19 -3.00 24.88 4.04
CA ILE A 19 -3.20 25.76 2.89
C ILE A 19 -4.69 26.11 2.75
N ASP A 20 -5.57 25.12 2.89
CA ASP A 20 -7.02 25.32 2.81
C ASP A 20 -7.51 26.32 3.87
N GLU A 21 -7.07 26.12 5.12
CA GLU A 21 -7.34 27.02 6.24
C GLU A 21 -6.78 28.44 5.99
N TYR A 22 -5.56 28.53 5.47
CA TYR A 22 -4.93 29.83 5.15
C TYR A 22 -5.70 30.60 4.07
N LEU A 23 -6.32 29.90 3.13
CA LEU A 23 -7.18 30.48 2.10
C LEU A 23 -8.60 30.79 2.61
N GLY A 24 -8.91 30.50 3.88
CA GLY A 24 -10.22 30.75 4.51
C GLY A 24 -11.27 29.69 4.18
N TYR A 25 -10.85 28.51 3.71
CA TYR A 25 -11.72 27.38 3.46
C TYR A 25 -11.59 26.31 4.55
N HIS A 26 -12.60 25.44 4.63
CA HIS A 26 -12.62 24.29 5.54
C HIS A 26 -13.20 23.07 4.82
N HIS A 27 -12.54 22.61 3.76
CA HIS A 27 -12.91 21.42 3.03
C HIS A 27 -12.59 20.17 3.86
N ILE A 28 -13.63 19.47 4.32
CA ILE A 28 -13.48 18.19 5.01
C ILE A 28 -13.50 17.09 3.95
N ILE A 29 -12.38 16.39 3.80
CA ILE A 29 -12.28 15.23 2.92
C ILE A 29 -12.50 13.97 3.77
N GLU A 30 -13.63 13.31 3.53
CA GLU A 30 -14.00 12.05 4.17
C GLU A 30 -13.80 10.88 3.21
N THR A 31 -13.51 9.71 3.76
CA THR A 31 -13.39 8.48 2.97
C THR A 31 -14.25 7.39 3.58
N ASP A 32 -15.14 6.80 2.78
CA ASP A 32 -16.03 5.71 3.22
C ASP A 32 -15.33 4.33 3.29
N VAL A 33 -14.00 4.31 3.15
CA VAL A 33 -13.22 3.08 3.11
C VAL A 33 -13.14 2.48 4.50
N LYS A 34 -13.84 1.36 4.71
CA LYS A 34 -13.72 0.56 5.93
C LYS A 34 -12.45 -0.28 5.87
N ILE A 35 -11.51 -0.01 6.77
CA ILE A 35 -10.29 -0.79 6.89
C ILE A 35 -10.61 -2.07 7.68
N PRO A 36 -10.36 -3.27 7.12
CA PRO A 36 -10.60 -4.52 7.82
C PRO A 36 -9.65 -4.66 9.01
N GLU A 37 -10.16 -5.23 10.10
CA GLU A 37 -9.37 -5.50 11.29
C GLU A 37 -8.15 -6.37 10.97
N PRO A 38 -7.02 -6.09 11.62
CA PRO A 38 -5.81 -6.90 11.47
C PRO A 38 -6.05 -8.31 11.99
N ARG A 39 -5.61 -9.32 11.22
CA ARG A 39 -5.54 -10.68 11.74
C ARG A 39 -4.32 -10.80 12.65
N LEU A 40 -4.54 -11.14 13.92
CA LEU A 40 -3.48 -11.30 14.93
C LEU A 40 -2.77 -12.67 14.88
N ALA A 41 -3.21 -13.57 14.00
CA ALA A 41 -2.61 -14.90 13.88
C ALA A 41 -1.20 -14.82 13.30
N ASP A 42 -0.29 -15.60 13.88
CA ASP A 42 1.04 -15.83 13.34
C ASP A 42 0.94 -16.38 11.93
N ARG A 43 1.77 -15.82 11.04
CA ARG A 43 1.76 -16.20 9.65
C ARG A 43 2.71 -17.33 9.40
N ILE A 44 2.28 -18.24 8.54
CA ILE A 44 3.12 -19.32 8.06
C ILE A 44 4.19 -18.68 7.18
N PRO A 45 5.49 -18.89 7.45
CA PRO A 45 6.55 -18.41 6.58
C PRO A 45 6.38 -19.03 5.19
N CYS A 46 6.16 -18.19 4.18
CA CYS A 46 6.10 -18.60 2.79
C CYS A 46 7.22 -17.93 1.98
N GLY A 47 7.73 -18.65 0.99
CA GLY A 47 8.74 -18.13 0.07
C GLY A 47 8.19 -16.99 -0.79
N ARG A 48 9.08 -16.12 -1.28
CA ARG A 48 8.74 -15.12 -2.29
C ARG A 48 8.33 -15.83 -3.58
N VAL A 49 7.22 -15.40 -4.16
CA VAL A 49 6.84 -15.85 -5.50
C VAL A 49 7.74 -15.18 -6.53
N ASN A 50 8.33 -15.97 -7.42
CA ASN A 50 9.06 -15.46 -8.58
C ASN A 50 8.11 -15.42 -9.78
N MET A 51 8.00 -14.25 -10.38
CA MET A 51 7.20 -14.06 -11.59
C MET A 51 7.77 -14.89 -12.72
N LYS A 52 6.88 -15.49 -13.52
CA LYS A 52 7.29 -16.15 -14.76
C LYS A 52 7.54 -15.09 -15.81
N GLU A 53 8.66 -15.19 -16.51
CA GLU A 53 8.98 -14.31 -17.63
C GLU A 53 8.75 -15.04 -18.95
N ARG A 54 8.42 -14.28 -20.01
CA ARG A 54 8.39 -14.79 -21.37
C ARG A 54 9.81 -15.07 -21.87
N ASP A 55 9.92 -16.06 -22.76
CA ASP A 55 11.22 -16.42 -23.33
C ASP A 55 11.86 -15.25 -24.09
N ALA A 56 13.18 -15.17 -24.01
CA ALA A 56 13.95 -14.11 -24.63
C ALA A 56 13.77 -14.06 -26.16
N LEU A 57 13.53 -15.19 -26.81
CA LEU A 57 13.35 -15.28 -28.25
C LEU A 57 11.97 -14.77 -28.71
N ASP A 58 10.97 -14.82 -27.83
CA ASP A 58 9.61 -14.36 -28.12
C ASP A 58 9.46 -12.87 -27.82
N ARG A 59 10.04 -12.36 -26.72
CA ARG A 59 9.99 -10.93 -26.35
C ARG A 59 10.76 -9.99 -27.30
N ILE A 60 11.62 -10.50 -28.18
CA ILE A 60 12.33 -9.68 -29.19
C ILE A 60 11.39 -9.31 -30.35
N LYS A 61 10.30 -10.06 -30.52
CA LYS A 61 9.40 -9.94 -31.68
C LYS A 61 8.21 -9.01 -31.41
N ASP A 62 7.97 -8.64 -30.16
CA ASP A 62 6.85 -7.79 -29.74
C ASP A 62 7.25 -6.84 -28.58
N PHE A 63 6.37 -5.89 -28.27
CA PHE A 63 6.51 -4.95 -27.14
C PHE A 63 5.52 -5.28 -26.02
N ASP A 64 5.04 -6.52 -25.95
CA ASP A 64 4.10 -6.95 -24.93
C ASP A 64 4.80 -7.15 -23.57
N LEU A 65 4.00 -7.34 -22.52
CA LEU A 65 4.50 -7.56 -21.16
C LEU A 65 5.47 -8.75 -21.10
N VAL A 66 6.64 -8.54 -20.50
CA VAL A 66 7.69 -9.56 -20.34
C VAL A 66 7.39 -10.47 -19.15
N GLU A 67 6.97 -9.89 -18.03
CA GLU A 67 6.54 -10.63 -16.84
C GLU A 67 5.08 -11.05 -16.99
N CYS A 68 4.81 -12.33 -16.80
CA CYS A 68 3.48 -12.90 -16.75
C CYS A 68 2.76 -12.48 -15.47
N GLN A 69 1.44 -12.35 -15.52
CA GLN A 69 0.63 -12.08 -14.34
C GLN A 69 0.73 -13.23 -13.32
N MET A 70 0.61 -12.89 -12.02
CA MET A 70 0.47 -13.89 -10.97
C MET A 70 -0.82 -14.67 -11.17
N THR A 71 -0.76 -15.97 -10.96
CA THR A 71 -1.95 -16.78 -10.71
C THR A 71 -2.59 -16.41 -9.38
N ASP A 72 -3.87 -16.75 -9.18
CA ASP A 72 -4.58 -16.46 -7.93
C ASP A 72 -3.88 -17.08 -6.71
N GLU A 73 -3.30 -18.27 -6.87
CA GLU A 73 -2.55 -18.97 -5.81
C GLU A 73 -1.25 -18.24 -5.46
N GLU A 74 -0.51 -17.80 -6.47
CA GLU A 74 0.73 -17.02 -6.33
C GLU A 74 0.46 -15.66 -5.66
N ALA A 75 -0.60 -14.97 -6.10
CA ALA A 75 -1.00 -13.69 -5.52
C ALA A 75 -1.45 -13.86 -4.06
N LEU A 76 -2.18 -14.94 -3.74
CA LEU A 76 -2.57 -15.25 -2.38
C LEU A 76 -1.34 -15.53 -1.50
N GLN A 77 -0.38 -16.31 -1.99
CA GLN A 77 0.86 -16.60 -1.26
C GLN A 77 1.68 -15.33 -0.98
N GLU A 78 1.89 -14.47 -1.98
CA GLU A 78 2.68 -13.26 -1.80
C GLU A 78 1.97 -12.24 -0.89
N SER A 79 0.64 -12.11 -1.00
CA SER A 79 -0.14 -11.21 -0.15
C SER A 79 -0.17 -11.64 1.32
N GLN A 80 -0.10 -12.95 1.62
CA GLN A 80 0.04 -13.46 2.98
C GLN A 80 1.32 -12.96 3.69
N ARG A 81 2.33 -12.52 2.94
CA ARG A 81 3.59 -11.98 3.52
C ARG A 81 3.45 -10.54 4.02
N CYS A 82 2.42 -9.79 3.62
CA CYS A 82 2.28 -8.35 3.89
C CYS A 82 2.19 -8.02 5.38
N LEU A 83 3.24 -7.48 6.02
CA LEU A 83 3.30 -7.26 7.48
C LEU A 83 2.27 -6.29 8.09
N ARG A 84 1.26 -5.82 7.32
CA ARG A 84 0.22 -4.88 7.77
C ARG A 84 0.84 -3.67 8.49
N CYS A 85 1.79 -3.02 7.81
CA CYS A 85 2.48 -1.80 8.30
C CYS A 85 1.52 -0.63 8.59
N ASP A 86 0.29 -0.68 8.07
CA ASP A 86 -0.82 0.20 8.43
C ASP A 86 -1.22 0.06 9.90
N HIS A 87 -1.24 -1.17 10.43
CA HIS A 87 -1.70 -1.47 11.78
C HIS A 87 -0.56 -1.81 12.76
N PHE A 88 0.48 -2.49 12.32
CA PHE A 88 1.62 -2.86 13.17
C PHE A 88 2.84 -1.96 12.94
N GLY A 89 2.75 -1.02 11.99
CA GLY A 89 3.85 -0.12 11.67
C GLY A 89 3.81 1.20 12.44
N PHE A 90 4.72 2.09 12.07
CA PHE A 90 4.99 3.35 12.76
C PHE A 90 3.79 4.33 12.80
N GLY A 91 2.78 4.13 11.95
CA GLY A 91 1.60 4.99 11.86
C GLY A 91 0.67 4.90 13.08
N VAL A 92 0.68 3.79 13.82
CA VAL A 92 -0.24 3.57 14.95
C VAL A 92 0.24 4.24 16.24
N PHE A 93 1.54 4.55 16.33
CA PHE A 93 2.14 5.21 17.50
C PHE A 93 1.82 6.71 17.61
N LYS A 94 1.35 7.34 16.53
CA LYS A 94 0.90 8.74 16.58
C LYS A 94 -0.56 8.75 16.16
N GLY A 95 -1.45 9.00 17.13
CA GLY A 95 -2.89 9.21 16.93
C GLY A 95 -3.18 10.46 16.10
N GLY A 96 -2.70 10.46 14.85
CA GLY A 96 -3.06 11.43 13.83
C GLY A 96 -4.44 11.12 13.27
N ARG A 97 -4.99 12.06 12.49
CA ARG A 97 -6.32 11.97 11.89
C ARG A 97 -6.39 10.75 10.95
N SER A 98 -6.92 9.65 11.47
CA SER A 98 -7.00 8.37 10.75
C SER A 98 -8.22 8.28 9.84
N LEU A 99 -9.28 9.04 10.16
CA LEU A 99 -10.58 9.00 9.47
C LEU A 99 -10.93 10.28 8.70
N ARG A 100 -10.21 11.38 8.95
CA ARG A 100 -10.43 12.68 8.30
C ARG A 100 -9.11 13.13 7.69
N TRP A 101 -9.15 13.53 6.42
CA TRP A 101 -7.97 14.02 5.70
C TRP A 101 -7.63 15.46 6.10
#